data_AF-A0A4Z1K4I1-F1
#
_entry.id   AF-A0A4Z1K4I1-F1
#
_cell.length_a   1.000
_cell.length_b   1.000
_cell.length_c   1.000
_cell.angle_alpha   90.00
_cell.angle_beta   90.00
_cell.angle_gamma   90.00
#
_symmetry.space_group_name_H-M   'P 1'
#
loop_
_entity.id
_entity.type
_entity.pdbx_description
1 polymer ?
#
loop_
_entity_poly.entity_id
_entity_poly.type
_entity_poly.pdbx_seq_one_letter_code
_entity_poly.pdbx_strand_id
1 'polypeptide(L)'
;MNVDYFIKATHPSTILDLEPFEPNGERLSAWHDTVVNVPTPLKYKYDRNVKFSGAEFSSIEECTAALATIMMYDKCGLLQMVLYQDGREEIRKPARKIVGERKLKPLIELLMPWVPQLFSSSFTENDLIDPRTLRIMCDAVAAVANNLEMPEIEAECVGPQKIYKSLTRLMMDLGEAMIRCEGVETYLATSLFLFLAAEEIYSHLKESDQLALRSIVAMFLRNYVASLLLVESIDSQTHNPKLAKVIA
;
A
#
# COMPACT_ATOMS: atom_id res chain seq x y z
N MET A 1 5.44 11.32 44.23
CA MET A 1 4.86 10.07 43.69
C MET A 1 6.05 9.25 43.21
N ASN A 2 6.35 8.15 43.91
CA ASN A 2 7.65 7.47 43.86
C ASN A 2 7.65 6.38 42.77
N VAL A 3 8.69 6.38 41.92
CA VAL A 3 8.86 5.53 40.72
C VAL A 3 9.09 4.05 41.09
N ASP A 4 9.37 3.78 42.37
CA ASP A 4 9.62 2.45 42.95
C ASP A 4 8.49 1.44 42.76
N TYR A 5 7.29 1.86 42.33
CA TYR A 5 6.16 0.96 42.13
C TYR A 5 6.18 0.20 40.78
N PHE A 6 7.01 0.62 39.81
CA PHE A 6 7.09 -0.04 38.49
C PHE A 6 8.05 -1.22 38.44
N ILE A 7 8.90 -1.41 39.45
CA ILE A 7 9.87 -2.52 39.50
C ILE A 7 9.42 -3.54 40.55
N LYS A 8 8.28 -4.21 40.31
CA LYS A 8 7.97 -5.46 41.00
C LYS A 8 8.52 -6.63 40.20
N ALA A 9 9.54 -7.25 40.78
CA ALA A 9 10.33 -8.36 40.26
C ALA A 9 9.58 -9.70 40.17
N THR A 10 8.46 -9.75 39.47
CA THR A 10 7.74 -11.01 39.18
C THR A 10 7.36 -11.20 37.72
N HIS A 11 7.86 -10.35 36.81
CA HIS A 11 7.81 -10.64 35.38
C HIS A 11 9.12 -11.32 34.97
N PRO A 12 9.12 -12.45 34.24
CA PRO A 12 10.33 -13.18 33.82
C PRO A 12 11.18 -12.43 32.78
N SER A 13 10.87 -11.16 32.52
CA SER A 13 11.61 -10.29 31.62
C SER A 13 12.60 -9.49 32.44
N THR A 14 13.78 -10.04 32.68
CA THR A 14 14.91 -9.26 33.17
C THR A 14 15.26 -8.27 32.06
N ILE A 15 15.08 -6.97 32.31
CA ILE A 15 15.71 -5.94 31.47
C ILE A 15 17.22 -6.24 31.55
N LEU A 16 17.82 -6.60 30.42
CA LEU A 16 19.26 -6.83 30.36
C LEU A 16 19.94 -5.55 30.85
N ASP A 17 20.74 -5.68 31.89
CA ASP A 17 21.61 -4.60 32.34
C ASP A 17 22.56 -4.29 31.18
N LEU A 18 22.46 -3.08 30.62
CA LEU A 18 23.21 -2.64 29.45
C LEU A 18 24.55 -2.03 29.83
N GLU A 19 24.86 -1.84 31.12
CA GLU A 19 26.17 -1.33 31.57
C GLU A 19 27.37 -2.17 31.08
N PRO A 20 27.31 -3.51 30.94
CA PRO A 20 28.38 -4.30 30.33
C PRO A 20 28.41 -4.20 28.78
N PHE A 21 27.37 -3.63 28.17
CA PHE A 21 27.22 -3.39 26.75
C PHE A 21 27.51 -1.92 26.43
N GLU A 22 28.68 -1.41 26.81
CA GLU A 22 29.28 -0.28 26.10
C GLU A 22 29.93 -0.83 24.82
N PRO A 23 29.25 -0.81 23.65
CA PRO A 23 29.94 -1.09 22.40
C PRO A 23 31.09 -0.08 22.29
N ASN A 24 32.32 -0.58 22.20
CA ASN A 24 33.47 0.25 21.87
C ASN A 24 33.12 1.10 20.63
N GLY A 25 33.60 2.35 20.59
CA GLY A 25 33.15 3.35 19.61
C GLY A 25 33.14 2.86 18.16
N GLU A 26 34.05 1.96 17.79
CA GLU A 26 34.11 1.32 16.48
C GLU A 26 32.97 0.31 16.22
N ARG A 27 32.57 -0.53 17.18
CA ARG A 27 31.43 -1.46 17.00
C ARG A 27 30.11 -0.70 17.02
N LEU A 28 29.99 0.35 17.83
CA LEU A 28 28.82 1.22 17.81
C LEU A 28 28.73 1.99 16.50
N SER A 29 29.86 2.50 15.98
CA SER A 29 29.92 3.15 14.68
C SER A 29 29.59 2.17 13.56
N ALA A 30 30.14 0.96 13.56
CA ALA A 30 29.84 -0.05 12.54
C ALA A 30 28.37 -0.51 12.59
N TRP A 31 27.80 -0.67 13.80
CA TRP A 31 26.38 -0.95 13.97
C TRP A 31 25.53 0.23 13.47
N HIS A 32 25.86 1.45 13.87
CA HIS A 32 25.19 2.67 13.43
C HIS A 32 25.25 2.77 11.91
N ASP A 33 26.42 2.60 11.30
CA ASP A 33 26.58 2.65 9.85
C ASP A 33 25.78 1.56 9.14
N THR A 34 25.65 0.37 9.75
CA THR A 34 24.84 -0.72 9.22
C THR A 34 23.33 -0.45 9.32
N VAL A 35 22.88 0.12 10.45
CA VAL A 35 21.45 0.30 10.75
C VAL A 35 20.91 1.61 10.19
N VAL A 36 21.69 2.69 10.26
CA VAL A 36 21.31 4.03 9.80
C VAL A 36 21.50 4.17 8.29
N ASN A 37 22.53 3.56 7.71
CA ASN A 37 22.72 3.56 6.25
C ASN A 37 22.07 2.35 5.56
N VAL A 38 21.16 1.64 6.24
CA VAL A 38 20.44 0.55 5.61
C VAL A 38 19.67 1.12 4.40
N PRO A 39 19.79 0.51 3.20
CA PRO A 39 19.04 0.98 2.04
C PRO A 39 17.54 0.95 2.32
N THR A 40 16.83 1.97 1.87
CA THR A 40 15.36 1.96 1.93
C THR A 40 14.81 0.80 1.08
N PRO A 41 13.62 0.27 1.39
CA PRO A 41 12.93 -0.69 0.54
C PRO A 41 12.89 -0.31 -0.95
N LEU A 42 12.65 0.96 -1.27
CA LEU A 42 12.70 1.45 -2.66
C LEU A 42 14.09 1.32 -3.27
N LYS A 43 15.16 1.64 -2.53
CA LYS A 43 16.52 1.47 -3.03
C LYS A 43 16.83 0.01 -3.35
N TYR A 44 16.43 -0.92 -2.48
CA TYR A 44 16.57 -2.36 -2.77
C TYR A 44 15.78 -2.82 -4.00
N LYS A 45 14.58 -2.29 -4.20
CA LYS A 45 13.73 -2.56 -5.37
C LYS A 45 14.44 -2.09 -6.66
N TYR A 46 15.00 -0.89 -6.64
CA TYR A 46 15.68 -0.29 -7.79
C TYR A 46 17.05 -0.92 -8.09
N ASP A 47 17.82 -1.28 -7.07
CA ASP A 47 19.09 -2.02 -7.22
C ASP A 47 18.88 -3.39 -7.90
N ARG A 48 17.68 -3.96 -7.80
CA ARG A 48 17.27 -5.19 -8.48
C ARG A 48 16.63 -4.98 -9.85
N ASN A 49 16.67 -3.75 -10.37
CA ASN A 49 16.05 -3.34 -11.63
C ASN A 49 14.54 -3.63 -11.69
N VAL A 50 13.85 -3.56 -10.55
CA VAL A 50 12.39 -3.69 -10.47
C VAL A 50 11.78 -2.30 -10.65
N LYS A 51 11.74 -1.84 -11.90
CA LYS A 51 11.22 -0.53 -12.32
C LYS A 51 10.16 -0.69 -13.41
N PHE A 52 9.19 0.22 -13.45
CA PHE A 52 8.20 0.27 -14.52
C PHE A 52 8.61 1.23 -15.64
N SER A 53 9.25 2.34 -15.28
CA SER A 53 9.77 3.35 -16.21
C SER A 53 10.85 2.79 -17.13
N GLY A 54 10.82 3.22 -18.40
CA GLY A 54 11.80 2.81 -19.41
C GLY A 54 11.66 1.36 -19.88
N ALA A 55 10.70 0.60 -19.35
CA ALA A 55 10.39 -0.74 -19.84
C ALA A 55 9.58 -0.66 -21.14
N GLU A 56 9.97 -1.45 -22.13
CA GLU A 56 9.18 -1.67 -23.34
C GLU A 56 8.45 -3.00 -23.20
N PHE A 57 7.12 -2.99 -23.38
CA PHE A 57 6.28 -4.17 -23.30
C PHE A 57 5.74 -4.52 -24.67
N SER A 58 5.87 -5.79 -25.07
CA SER A 58 5.39 -6.27 -26.37
C SER A 58 3.90 -6.63 -26.33
N SER A 59 3.32 -6.78 -25.13
CA SER A 59 1.93 -7.17 -24.93
C SER A 59 1.34 -6.62 -23.61
N ILE A 60 0.01 -6.67 -23.50
CA ILE A 60 -0.71 -6.33 -22.26
C ILE A 60 -0.36 -7.34 -21.16
N GLU A 61 -0.15 -8.60 -21.50
CA GLU A 61 0.22 -9.67 -20.57
C GLU A 61 1.60 -9.41 -19.94
N GLU A 62 2.59 -9.01 -20.75
CA GLU A 62 3.94 -8.66 -20.28
C GLU A 62 3.89 -7.44 -19.36
N CYS A 63 3.18 -6.39 -19.77
CA CYS A 63 2.97 -5.19 -18.95
C CYS A 63 2.28 -5.53 -17.61
N THR A 64 1.24 -6.37 -17.66
CA THR A 64 0.50 -6.81 -16.48
C THR A 64 1.38 -7.60 -15.52
N ALA A 65 2.18 -8.53 -16.03
CA ALA A 65 3.11 -9.32 -15.22
C ALA A 65 4.21 -8.45 -14.57
N ALA A 66 4.74 -7.47 -15.31
CA ALA A 66 5.70 -6.51 -14.80
C ALA A 66 5.10 -5.65 -13.68
N LEU A 67 3.91 -5.06 -13.92
CA LEU A 67 3.20 -4.26 -12.92
C LEU A 67 2.87 -5.08 -11.67
N ALA A 68 2.40 -6.32 -11.83
CA ALA A 68 2.12 -7.22 -10.72
C ALA A 68 3.39 -7.52 -9.89
N THR A 69 4.54 -7.70 -10.55
CA THR A 69 5.83 -7.93 -9.87
C THR A 69 6.21 -6.72 -9.02
N ILE A 70 6.09 -5.52 -9.56
CA ILE A 70 6.35 -4.27 -8.83
C ILE A 70 5.39 -4.12 -7.65
N MET A 71 4.10 -4.35 -7.85
CA MET A 71 3.09 -4.32 -6.79
C MET A 71 3.39 -5.34 -5.68
N MET A 72 3.97 -6.50 -6.00
CA MET A 72 4.39 -7.47 -4.98
C MET A 72 5.50 -6.92 -4.07
N TYR A 73 6.41 -6.10 -4.59
CA TYR A 73 7.39 -5.40 -3.77
C TYR A 73 6.72 -4.33 -2.91
N ASP A 74 5.87 -3.50 -3.51
CA ASP A 74 5.27 -2.35 -2.82
C ASP A 74 4.21 -2.78 -1.77
N LYS A 75 3.66 -3.99 -1.90
CA LYS A 75 2.80 -4.62 -0.87
C LYS A 75 3.59 -5.08 0.36
N CYS A 76 4.88 -5.36 0.24
CA CYS A 76 5.69 -5.90 1.34
C CYS A 76 6.00 -4.77 2.35
N GLY A 77 5.20 -4.67 3.42
CA GLY A 77 5.67 -4.06 4.67
C GLY A 77 4.82 -2.94 5.29
N LEU A 78 3.74 -2.46 4.66
CA LEU A 78 3.15 -1.17 5.08
C LEU A 78 1.66 -1.19 5.47
N LEU A 79 0.89 -2.22 5.10
CA LEU A 79 -0.54 -2.24 5.44
C LEU A 79 -0.80 -2.26 6.96
N GLN A 80 0.10 -2.87 7.73
CA GLN A 80 -0.01 -2.91 9.18
C GLN A 80 0.27 -1.53 9.79
N MET A 81 1.31 -0.82 9.34
CA MET A 81 1.63 0.52 9.84
C MET A 81 0.53 1.56 9.55
N VAL A 82 -0.17 1.40 8.44
CA VAL A 82 -1.28 2.24 7.99
C VAL A 82 -2.52 2.11 8.89
N LEU A 83 -2.72 0.99 9.61
CA LEU A 83 -4.03 0.63 10.16
C LEU A 83 -4.18 0.65 11.70
N TYR A 84 -3.14 0.86 12.52
CA TYR A 84 -3.18 0.41 13.94
C TYR A 84 -3.08 1.48 15.04
N GLN A 85 -3.82 2.59 14.96
CA GLN A 85 -3.91 3.52 16.11
C GLN A 85 -5.09 3.26 17.08
N ASP A 86 -6.13 2.53 16.69
CA ASP A 86 -7.41 2.45 17.46
C ASP A 86 -7.75 1.08 18.09
N GLY A 87 -6.85 0.10 18.01
CA GLY A 87 -7.04 -1.23 18.61
C GLY A 87 -8.10 -2.14 17.94
N ARG A 88 -8.63 -1.78 16.75
CA ARG A 88 -9.67 -2.56 16.05
C ARG A 88 -9.14 -3.56 15.02
N GLU A 89 -8.03 -4.22 15.31
CA GLU A 89 -7.35 -5.10 14.37
C GLU A 89 -8.23 -6.27 13.87
N GLU A 90 -9.01 -6.91 14.74
CA GLU A 90 -9.80 -8.10 14.40
C GLU A 90 -10.79 -7.89 13.26
N ILE A 91 -11.36 -6.68 13.15
CA ILE A 91 -12.33 -6.34 12.10
C ILE A 91 -11.63 -6.20 10.74
N ARG A 92 -10.34 -5.86 10.72
CA ARG A 92 -9.55 -5.59 9.50
C ARG A 92 -8.85 -6.84 8.95
N LYS A 93 -8.67 -7.87 9.78
CA LYS A 93 -7.92 -9.09 9.42
C LYS A 93 -8.40 -9.74 8.12
N PRO A 94 -9.71 -9.92 7.85
CA PRO A 94 -10.17 -10.53 6.60
C PRO A 94 -9.72 -9.75 5.36
N ALA A 95 -9.99 -8.44 5.31
CA ALA A 95 -9.61 -7.60 4.18
C ALA A 95 -8.09 -7.52 4.01
N ARG A 96 -7.35 -7.39 5.11
CA ARG A 96 -5.88 -7.41 5.12
C ARG A 96 -5.32 -8.70 4.51
N LYS A 97 -5.92 -9.84 4.83
CA LYS A 97 -5.50 -11.14 4.27
C LYS A 97 -5.78 -11.19 2.77
N ILE A 98 -6.98 -10.83 2.35
CA ILE A 98 -7.41 -10.87 0.94
C ILE A 98 -6.54 -9.96 0.07
N VAL A 99 -6.32 -8.73 0.52
CA VAL A 99 -5.61 -7.72 -0.27
C VAL A 99 -4.10 -7.82 -0.09
N GLY A 100 -3.64 -7.85 1.16
CA GLY A 100 -2.23 -7.87 1.53
C GLY A 100 -1.51 -9.16 1.18
N GLU A 101 -2.14 -10.33 1.37
CA GLU A 101 -1.47 -11.61 1.16
C GLU A 101 -1.69 -12.21 -0.24
N ARG A 102 -2.42 -11.50 -1.13
CA ARG A 102 -2.64 -11.93 -2.52
C ARG A 102 -1.32 -12.24 -3.22
N LYS A 103 -1.24 -13.43 -3.82
CA LYS A 103 -0.05 -13.92 -4.53
C LYS A 103 0.04 -13.33 -5.94
N LEU A 104 1.21 -13.48 -6.56
CA LEU A 104 1.51 -12.91 -7.87
C LEU A 104 0.51 -13.34 -8.97
N LYS A 105 0.24 -14.64 -9.13
CA LYS A 105 -0.66 -15.12 -10.18
C LYS A 105 -2.10 -14.58 -10.05
N PRO A 106 -2.76 -14.67 -8.88
CA PRO A 106 -4.05 -14.01 -8.67
C PRO A 106 -4.04 -12.49 -8.84
N LEU A 107 -2.89 -11.84 -8.60
CA LEU A 107 -2.74 -10.40 -8.83
C LEU A 107 -2.68 -10.07 -10.33
N ILE A 108 -1.99 -10.90 -11.13
CA ILE A 108 -1.98 -10.77 -12.60
C ILE A 108 -3.40 -10.91 -13.14
N GLU A 109 -4.13 -11.96 -12.72
CA GLU A 109 -5.52 -12.20 -13.13
C GLU A 109 -6.44 -11.01 -12.78
N LEU A 110 -6.29 -10.44 -11.57
CA LEU A 110 -6.99 -9.24 -11.14
C LEU A 110 -6.68 -8.04 -12.04
N LEU A 111 -5.42 -7.86 -12.43
CA LEU A 111 -4.97 -6.67 -13.19
C LEU A 111 -5.31 -6.72 -14.69
N MET A 112 -5.44 -7.91 -15.29
CA MET A 112 -5.72 -8.08 -16.72
C MET A 112 -6.85 -7.17 -17.27
N PRO A 113 -8.04 -7.05 -16.63
CA PRO A 113 -9.09 -6.16 -17.12
C PRO A 113 -8.81 -4.66 -16.91
N TRP A 114 -7.87 -4.30 -16.04
CA TRP A 114 -7.58 -2.91 -15.65
C TRP A 114 -6.38 -2.31 -16.36
N VAL A 115 -5.35 -3.11 -16.68
CA VAL A 115 -4.13 -2.63 -17.36
C VAL A 115 -4.43 -1.92 -18.69
N PRO A 116 -5.38 -2.38 -19.54
CA PRO A 116 -5.77 -1.64 -20.74
C PRO A 116 -6.21 -0.19 -20.46
N GLN A 117 -6.77 0.10 -19.28
CA GLN A 117 -7.19 1.46 -18.91
C GLN A 117 -6.01 2.42 -18.73
N LEU A 118 -4.82 1.90 -18.44
CA LEU A 118 -3.60 2.72 -18.36
C LEU A 118 -3.22 3.30 -19.73
N PHE A 119 -3.59 2.61 -20.81
CA PHE A 119 -3.29 3.00 -22.18
C PHE A 119 -4.41 3.79 -22.87
N SER A 120 -5.53 4.02 -22.17
CA SER A 120 -6.64 4.83 -22.71
C SER A 120 -6.24 6.28 -22.96
N SER A 121 -5.25 6.78 -22.22
CA SER A 121 -4.69 8.13 -22.33
C SER A 121 -3.29 8.18 -21.71
N SER A 122 -2.46 9.09 -22.22
CA SER A 122 -1.16 9.40 -21.63
C SER A 122 -1.30 9.87 -20.18
N PHE A 123 -0.31 9.57 -19.35
CA PHE A 123 -0.26 10.07 -17.98
C PHE A 123 -0.04 11.58 -17.95
N THR A 124 -0.77 12.27 -17.08
CA THR A 124 -0.69 13.72 -16.87
C THR A 124 -0.66 14.04 -15.38
N GLU A 125 -0.45 15.32 -15.03
CA GLU A 125 -0.53 15.79 -13.64
C GLU A 125 -1.87 15.49 -12.97
N ASN A 126 -2.97 15.40 -13.75
CA ASN A 126 -4.28 15.05 -13.22
C ASN A 126 -4.37 13.61 -12.71
N ASP A 127 -3.45 12.72 -13.12
CA ASP A 127 -3.36 11.37 -12.59
C ASP A 127 -2.69 11.35 -11.20
N LEU A 128 -2.03 12.43 -10.77
CA LEU A 128 -1.50 12.60 -9.41
C LEU A 128 -2.58 13.25 -8.54
N ILE A 129 -3.54 12.43 -8.11
CA ILE A 129 -4.73 12.89 -7.39
C ILE A 129 -4.31 13.33 -5.98
N ASP A 130 -4.78 14.51 -5.56
CA ASP A 130 -4.45 14.99 -4.22
C ASP A 130 -5.05 14.08 -3.12
N PRO A 131 -4.37 13.94 -1.97
CA PRO A 131 -4.82 13.06 -0.89
C PRO A 131 -6.25 13.31 -0.40
N ARG A 132 -6.75 14.55 -0.43
CA ARG A 132 -8.11 14.87 0.03
C ARG A 132 -9.14 14.36 -0.96
N THR A 133 -8.90 14.51 -2.26
CA THR A 133 -9.74 13.93 -3.29
C THR A 133 -9.73 12.40 -3.24
N LEU A 134 -8.56 11.79 -3.04
CA LEU A 134 -8.47 10.33 -2.83
C LEU A 134 -9.31 9.88 -1.63
N ARG A 135 -9.28 10.63 -0.52
CA ARG A 135 -10.14 10.34 0.65
C ARG A 135 -11.63 10.40 0.30
N ILE A 136 -12.08 11.43 -0.42
CA ILE A 136 -13.48 11.55 -0.85
C ILE A 136 -13.89 10.35 -1.72
N MET A 137 -13.00 9.91 -2.62
CA MET A 137 -13.23 8.70 -3.42
C MET A 137 -13.34 7.44 -2.55
N CYS A 138 -12.52 7.32 -1.50
CA CYS A 138 -12.63 6.21 -0.54
C CYS A 138 -14.00 6.20 0.14
N ASP A 139 -14.46 7.37 0.58
CA ASP A 139 -15.76 7.52 1.25
C ASP A 139 -16.91 7.16 0.28
N ALA A 140 -16.81 7.52 -1.00
CA ALA A 140 -17.77 7.13 -2.03
C ALA A 140 -17.80 5.61 -2.27
N VAL A 141 -16.64 4.96 -2.40
CA VAL A 141 -16.54 3.50 -2.56
C VAL A 141 -17.09 2.78 -1.32
N ALA A 142 -16.77 3.26 -0.12
CA ALA A 142 -17.27 2.72 1.13
C ALA A 142 -18.80 2.89 1.27
N ALA A 143 -19.36 4.00 0.82
CA ALA A 143 -20.79 4.24 0.83
C ALA A 143 -21.54 3.25 -0.07
N VAL A 144 -21.03 3.01 -1.29
CA VAL A 144 -21.61 2.00 -2.20
C VAL A 144 -21.48 0.59 -1.61
N ALA A 145 -20.34 0.24 -1.03
CA ALA A 145 -20.13 -1.05 -0.38
C ALA A 145 -21.09 -1.30 0.80
N ASN A 146 -21.47 -0.25 1.55
CA ASN A 146 -22.44 -0.35 2.63
C ASN A 146 -23.89 -0.59 2.14
N ASN A 147 -24.20 -0.21 0.90
CA ASN A 147 -25.52 -0.38 0.28
C ASN A 147 -25.69 -1.73 -0.42
N LEU A 148 -24.68 -2.60 -0.38
CA LEU A 148 -24.82 -3.98 -0.85
C LEU A 148 -25.92 -4.68 -0.05
N GLU A 149 -27.09 -4.84 -0.68
CA GLU A 149 -28.12 -5.76 -0.22
C GLU A 149 -27.50 -7.16 -0.20
N MET A 150 -27.12 -7.59 0.99
CA MET A 150 -26.66 -8.95 1.20
C MET A 150 -27.90 -9.83 1.04
N PRO A 151 -27.90 -10.85 0.16
CA PRO A 151 -28.95 -11.86 0.24
C PRO A 151 -29.02 -12.33 1.70
N GLU A 152 -30.24 -12.42 2.24
CA GLU A 152 -30.50 -13.12 3.50
C GLU A 152 -30.15 -14.59 3.26
N ILE A 153 -28.85 -14.90 3.29
CA ILE A 153 -28.37 -16.26 3.28
C ILE A 153 -28.69 -16.76 4.69
N GLU A 154 -29.72 -17.60 4.74
CA GLU A 154 -30.15 -18.31 5.93
C GLU A 154 -28.95 -18.79 6.75
N ALA A 155 -29.05 -18.53 8.04
CA ALA A 155 -28.19 -18.94 9.13
C ALA A 155 -27.17 -20.04 8.78
N GLU A 156 -25.93 -19.63 8.49
CA GLU A 156 -24.66 -20.36 8.77
C GLU A 156 -23.43 -19.64 8.16
N CYS A 157 -23.63 -18.70 7.22
CA CYS A 157 -22.53 -17.99 6.56
C CYS A 157 -22.15 -16.66 7.26
N VAL A 158 -21.43 -16.76 8.38
CA VAL A 158 -20.73 -15.64 9.07
C VAL A 158 -19.56 -15.05 8.23
N GLY A 159 -19.30 -15.60 7.03
CA GLY A 159 -18.14 -15.28 6.18
C GLY A 159 -18.27 -14.02 5.31
N PRO A 160 -19.24 -13.92 4.37
CA PRO A 160 -19.25 -12.86 3.36
C PRO A 160 -19.50 -11.46 3.95
N GLN A 161 -20.50 -11.31 4.80
CA GLN A 161 -20.83 -10.02 5.43
C GLN A 161 -19.67 -9.46 6.26
N LYS A 162 -18.92 -10.33 6.94
CA LYS A 162 -17.74 -9.95 7.72
C LYS A 162 -16.62 -9.45 6.81
N ILE A 163 -16.46 -10.04 5.63
CA ILE A 163 -15.47 -9.61 4.63
C ILE A 163 -15.83 -8.22 4.08
N TYR A 164 -17.09 -7.95 3.71
CA TYR A 164 -17.46 -6.63 3.20
C TYR A 164 -17.35 -5.52 4.25
N LYS A 165 -17.78 -5.78 5.49
CA LYS A 165 -17.56 -4.83 6.59
C LYS A 165 -16.08 -4.58 6.83
N SER A 166 -15.26 -5.62 6.69
CA SER A 166 -13.80 -5.53 6.78
C SER A 166 -13.21 -4.68 5.64
N LEU A 167 -13.64 -4.90 4.38
CA LEU A 167 -13.18 -4.16 3.20
C LEU A 167 -13.62 -2.70 3.24
N THR A 168 -14.87 -2.43 3.62
CA THR A 168 -15.40 -1.08 3.78
C THR A 168 -14.63 -0.32 4.86
N ARG A 169 -14.34 -0.98 6.00
CA ARG A 169 -13.49 -0.40 7.04
C ARG A 169 -12.09 -0.14 6.53
N LEU A 170 -11.48 -1.10 5.82
CA LEU A 170 -10.17 -0.93 5.21
C LEU A 170 -10.13 0.26 4.26
N MET A 171 -11.14 0.44 3.41
CA MET A 171 -11.23 1.57 2.48
C MET A 171 -11.24 2.92 3.22
N MET A 172 -12.04 3.04 4.28
CA MET A 172 -12.05 4.24 5.12
C MET A 172 -10.70 4.47 5.82
N ASP A 173 -10.09 3.42 6.38
CA ASP A 173 -8.82 3.54 7.08
C ASP A 173 -7.67 3.94 6.12
N LEU A 174 -7.66 3.38 4.90
CA LEU A 174 -6.71 3.76 3.85
C LEU A 174 -6.88 5.22 3.42
N GLY A 175 -8.13 5.69 3.30
CA GLY A 175 -8.39 7.10 3.04
C GLY A 175 -7.85 8.01 4.14
N GLU A 176 -7.97 7.62 5.42
CA GLU A 176 -7.40 8.40 6.54
C GLU A 176 -5.87 8.39 6.47
N ALA A 177 -5.30 7.22 6.24
CA ALA A 177 -3.86 7.05 6.16
C ALA A 177 -3.26 7.86 5.01
N MET A 178 -3.95 7.93 3.86
CA MET A 178 -3.51 8.71 2.70
C MET A 178 -3.31 10.20 3.06
N ILE A 179 -4.15 10.77 3.93
CA ILE A 179 -4.02 12.16 4.41
C ILE A 179 -2.80 12.33 5.34
N ARG A 180 -2.39 11.27 6.03
CA ARG A 180 -1.34 11.28 7.06
C ARG A 180 -0.01 10.68 6.57
N CYS A 181 0.08 10.33 5.29
CA CYS A 181 1.32 9.78 4.72
C CYS A 181 2.44 10.84 4.76
N GLU A 182 3.52 10.55 5.49
CA GLU A 182 4.70 11.44 5.57
C GLU A 182 5.86 10.97 4.70
N GLY A 183 5.80 9.75 4.15
CA GLY A 183 6.88 9.14 3.37
C GLY A 183 6.41 8.58 2.02
N VAL A 184 7.28 8.67 1.01
CA VAL A 184 7.02 8.20 -0.37
C VAL A 184 6.66 6.72 -0.40
N GLU A 185 7.36 5.88 0.36
CA GLU A 185 7.09 4.44 0.41
C GLU A 185 5.70 4.13 0.97
N THR A 186 5.34 4.84 2.05
CA THR A 186 4.02 4.71 2.69
C THR A 186 2.92 5.22 1.77
N TYR A 187 3.18 6.30 1.03
CA TYR A 187 2.25 6.82 0.03
C TYR A 187 2.03 5.84 -1.11
N LEU A 188 3.09 5.29 -1.72
CA LEU A 188 2.99 4.30 -2.81
C LEU A 188 2.24 3.05 -2.36
N ALA A 189 2.59 2.50 -1.20
CA ALA A 189 1.91 1.33 -0.66
C ALA A 189 0.43 1.64 -0.35
N THR A 190 0.12 2.78 0.27
CA THR A 190 -1.27 3.16 0.55
C THR A 190 -2.06 3.35 -0.74
N SER A 191 -1.49 3.99 -1.77
CA SER A 191 -2.12 4.16 -3.07
C SER A 191 -2.37 2.81 -3.77
N LEU A 192 -1.45 1.86 -3.64
CA LEU A 192 -1.65 0.50 -4.13
C LEU A 192 -2.81 -0.18 -3.40
N PHE A 193 -2.85 -0.08 -2.07
CA PHE A 193 -3.90 -0.68 -1.27
C PHE A 193 -5.28 -0.05 -1.53
N LEU A 194 -5.34 1.24 -1.87
CA LEU A 194 -6.58 1.89 -2.33
C LEU A 194 -7.14 1.20 -3.57
N PHE A 195 -6.30 1.02 -4.61
CA PHE A 195 -6.72 0.30 -5.81
C PHE A 195 -7.18 -1.12 -5.49
N LEU A 196 -6.36 -1.90 -4.79
CA LEU A 196 -6.66 -3.31 -4.55
C LEU A 196 -7.90 -3.52 -3.67
N ALA A 197 -8.12 -2.66 -2.66
CA ALA A 197 -9.33 -2.72 -1.83
C ALA A 197 -10.57 -2.29 -2.62
N ALA A 198 -10.45 -1.26 -3.47
CA ALA A 198 -11.56 -0.78 -4.29
C ALA A 198 -11.95 -1.81 -5.36
N GLU A 199 -10.96 -2.47 -5.97
CA GLU A 199 -11.17 -3.54 -6.94
C GLU A 199 -11.85 -4.76 -6.29
N GLU A 200 -11.39 -5.15 -5.09
CA GLU A 200 -12.00 -6.26 -4.35
C GLU A 200 -13.46 -5.96 -3.99
N ILE A 201 -13.79 -4.71 -3.63
CA ILE A 201 -15.18 -4.29 -3.44
C ILE A 201 -15.93 -4.35 -4.77
N TYR A 202 -15.37 -3.74 -5.82
CA TYR A 202 -15.97 -3.62 -7.15
C TYR A 202 -16.36 -4.97 -7.75
N SER A 203 -15.49 -5.98 -7.66
CA SER A 203 -15.71 -7.31 -8.24
C SER A 203 -16.93 -8.04 -7.69
N HIS A 204 -17.43 -7.60 -6.53
CA HIS A 204 -18.57 -8.17 -5.85
C HIS A 204 -19.85 -7.33 -5.95
N LEU A 205 -19.78 -6.15 -6.57
CA LEU A 205 -20.94 -5.29 -6.77
C LEU A 205 -21.85 -5.82 -7.89
N LYS A 206 -23.14 -5.46 -7.83
CA LYS A 206 -24.05 -5.60 -8.97
C LYS A 206 -23.61 -4.70 -10.12
N GLU A 207 -23.98 -5.05 -11.34
CA GLU A 207 -23.54 -4.37 -12.58
C GLU A 207 -23.78 -2.84 -12.57
N SER A 208 -24.92 -2.39 -12.03
CA SER A 208 -25.23 -0.96 -11.94
C SER A 208 -24.27 -0.20 -11.02
N ASP A 209 -23.88 -0.79 -9.89
CA ASP A 209 -22.93 -0.20 -8.95
C ASP A 209 -21.49 -0.32 -9.47
N GLN A 210 -21.16 -1.40 -10.18
CA GLN A 210 -19.89 -1.52 -10.91
C GLN A 210 -19.73 -0.38 -11.91
N LEU A 211 -20.76 -0.10 -12.72
CA LEU A 211 -20.70 0.99 -13.70
C LEU A 211 -20.42 2.35 -13.02
N ALA A 212 -21.02 2.58 -11.85
CA ALA A 212 -20.82 3.82 -11.08
C ALA A 212 -19.40 3.96 -10.50
N LEU A 213 -18.78 2.86 -10.06
CA LEU A 213 -17.45 2.89 -9.43
C LEU A 213 -16.27 2.62 -10.37
N ARG A 214 -16.51 2.12 -11.59
CA ARG A 214 -15.46 1.72 -12.52
C ARG A 214 -14.42 2.82 -12.76
N SER A 215 -14.87 4.06 -12.89
CA SER A 215 -13.99 5.22 -13.08
C SER A 215 -13.10 5.45 -11.85
N ILE A 216 -13.66 5.39 -10.64
CA ILE A 216 -12.92 5.57 -9.38
C ILE A 216 -11.86 4.48 -9.22
N VAL A 217 -12.19 3.21 -9.48
CA VAL A 217 -11.22 2.11 -9.39
C VAL A 217 -10.08 2.30 -10.40
N ALA A 218 -10.40 2.69 -11.63
CA ALA A 218 -9.40 3.01 -12.64
C ALA A 218 -8.52 4.21 -12.24
N MET A 219 -9.11 5.24 -11.63
CA MET A 219 -8.39 6.42 -11.12
C MET A 219 -7.41 6.04 -10.00
N PHE A 220 -7.78 5.14 -9.08
CA PHE A 220 -6.82 4.64 -8.08
C PHE A 220 -5.64 3.91 -8.71
N LEU A 221 -5.89 3.07 -9.73
CA LEU A 221 -4.80 2.40 -10.45
C LEU A 221 -3.89 3.40 -11.16
N ARG A 222 -4.48 4.35 -11.88
CA ARG A 222 -3.72 5.40 -12.59
C ARG A 222 -2.92 6.25 -11.62
N ASN A 223 -3.49 6.63 -10.47
CA ASN A 223 -2.78 7.36 -9.42
C ASN A 223 -1.57 6.61 -8.90
N TYR A 224 -1.72 5.32 -8.61
CA TYR A 224 -0.60 4.49 -8.17
C TYR A 224 0.50 4.45 -9.23
N VAL A 225 0.17 4.18 -10.50
CA VAL A 225 1.15 4.06 -11.58
C VAL A 225 1.82 5.42 -11.89
N ALA A 226 1.07 6.51 -11.91
CA ALA A 226 1.62 7.86 -12.11
C ALA A 226 2.60 8.22 -10.98
N SER A 227 2.23 7.93 -9.74
CA SER A 227 3.09 8.16 -8.57
C SER A 227 4.36 7.31 -8.62
N LEU A 228 4.23 6.03 -9.00
CA LEU A 228 5.37 5.13 -9.19
C LEU A 228 6.35 5.67 -10.24
N LEU A 229 5.83 6.07 -11.41
CA LEU A 229 6.64 6.63 -12.50
C LEU A 229 7.37 7.92 -12.07
N LEU A 230 6.68 8.79 -11.33
CA LEU A 230 7.28 10.02 -10.80
C LEU A 230 8.44 9.70 -9.85
N VAL A 231 8.24 8.80 -8.90
CA VAL A 231 9.28 8.41 -7.92
C VAL A 231 10.48 7.78 -8.61
N GLU A 232 10.26 6.90 -9.59
CA GLU A 232 11.34 6.28 -10.37
C GLU A 232 12.12 7.30 -11.21
N SER A 233 11.45 8.36 -11.69
CA SER A 233 12.10 9.44 -12.43
C SER A 233 13.03 10.27 -11.54
N ILE A 234 12.61 10.55 -10.31
CA ILE A 234 13.41 11.31 -9.32
C ILE A 234 14.65 10.50 -8.94
N ASP A 235 14.48 9.20 -8.64
CA ASP A 235 15.59 8.28 -8.35
C ASP A 235 16.63 8.28 -9.49
N SER A 236 16.15 8.14 -10.73
CA SER A 236 17.00 8.12 -11.92
C SER A 236 17.79 9.43 -12.12
N GLN A 237 17.21 10.58 -11.75
CA GLN A 237 17.90 11.89 -11.80
C GLN A 237 18.93 12.03 -10.68
N THR A 238 18.65 11.54 -9.47
CA THR A 238 19.61 11.57 -8.35
C THR A 238 20.83 10.69 -8.57
N HIS A 239 20.73 9.68 -9.44
CA HIS A 239 21.85 8.79 -9.80
C HIS A 239 22.51 9.15 -11.15
N ASN A 240 21.99 10.16 -11.86
CA ASN A 240 22.60 10.69 -13.09
C ASN A 240 22.73 12.23 -13.04
N PRO A 241 23.83 12.78 -12.48
CA PRO A 241 24.00 14.21 -12.23
C PRO A 241 24.05 15.10 -13.49
N LYS A 242 24.02 14.50 -14.70
CA LYS A 242 23.91 15.25 -15.96
C LYS A 242 22.50 15.78 -16.23
N LEU A 243 21.45 15.18 -15.66
CA LEU A 243 20.05 15.65 -15.80
C LEU A 243 19.67 16.72 -14.77
N ALA A 244 20.29 16.74 -13.60
CA ALA A 244 20.02 17.72 -12.55
C ALA A 244 20.35 19.18 -12.95
N LYS A 245 21.13 19.38 -14.02
CA LYS A 245 21.47 20.72 -14.55
C LYS A 245 20.45 21.30 -15.53
N VAL A 246 19.41 20.56 -15.90
CA VAL A 246 18.41 21.01 -16.89
C VAL A 246 17.18 21.66 -16.22
N ILE A 247 17.03 21.55 -14.91
CA ILE A 247 15.88 22.08 -14.14
C ILE A 247 16.36 23.09 -13.06
N ALA A 248 17.50 23.74 -13.27
CA ALA A 248 17.96 24.87 -12.45
C ALA A 248 17.85 26.18 -13.24
#